data_AF-A0A960I1Q5-F1
#
_entry.id   AF-A0A960I1Q5-F1
#
_cell.length_a   1.000
_cell.length_b   1.000
_cell.length_c   1.000
_cell.angle_alpha   90.00
_cell.angle_beta   90.00
_cell.angle_gamma   90.00
#
_symmetry.space_group_name_H-M   'P 1'
#
loop_
_entity.id
_entity.type
_entity.pdbx_description
1 polymer ?
#
loop_
_entity_poly.entity_id
_entity_poly.type
_entity_poly.pdbx_seq_one_letter_code
_entity_poly.pdbx_strand_id
1 'polypeptide(L)'
;MTAPSHITLSAHDPGDARRPTGPLHRRQIILLATFTVLIEVLGLFHLIPTVRVGLLDLPLSVIPAFALAAGCGSRLLGRSSNRSVAVGYWVLIAGVLPALFLVYLNKGRADLWLSYVVASFSEEFIYRLAIPMILAVAFRAVGVRQTWARPAGFAFAALWFVLLPGHREQMIHVSSAIPFIAYAALAAFIVYRSGSVLPMGAAHAVSNLLTVLFWAGATTSNQRTVALTVVLVVLVLAYSRPRRLTVTDDGELLDTGTGLDVVALDLRDGNPVSATLSDGTVIVVEGAAGVLDLMSDHRDETPGSSSGSAA
;
A
#
# COMPACT_ATOMS: atom_id res chain seq x y z
N MET A 1 9.37 31.39 -28.09
CA MET A 1 8.09 30.67 -28.31
C MET A 1 8.43 29.21 -28.55
N THR A 2 8.40 28.40 -27.49
CA THR A 2 8.48 26.94 -27.58
C THR A 2 7.15 26.40 -28.08
N ALA A 3 7.18 25.48 -29.04
CA ALA A 3 5.99 24.88 -29.62
C ALA A 3 5.22 24.04 -28.57
N PRO A 4 3.88 23.95 -28.64
CA PRO A 4 3.10 23.08 -27.75
C PRO A 4 3.48 21.60 -27.98
N SER A 5 3.95 20.92 -26.94
CA SER A 5 4.22 19.48 -26.96
C SER A 5 2.92 18.70 -26.70
N HIS A 6 2.21 18.36 -27.77
CA HIS A 6 1.14 17.37 -27.71
C HIS A 6 1.76 15.97 -27.83
N ILE A 7 1.69 15.16 -26.78
CA ILE A 7 2.17 13.78 -26.82
C ILE A 7 0.96 12.88 -27.08
N THR A 8 0.85 12.42 -28.32
CA THR A 8 -0.08 11.35 -28.69
C THR A 8 0.58 10.02 -28.35
N LEU A 9 -0.01 9.26 -27.44
CA LEU A 9 0.46 7.91 -27.11
C LEU A 9 -0.06 6.99 -28.22
N SER A 10 0.77 6.68 -29.23
CA SER A 10 0.41 5.67 -30.23
C SER A 10 0.28 4.32 -29.53
N ALA A 11 -0.82 3.61 -29.81
CA ALA A 11 -0.92 2.18 -29.50
C ALA A 11 0.36 1.49 -30.01
N HIS A 12 1.08 0.84 -29.10
CA HIS A 12 2.42 0.33 -29.37
C HIS A 12 2.36 -1.01 -30.12
N ASP A 13 3.38 -1.25 -30.94
CA ASP A 13 3.56 -2.41 -31.80
C ASP A 13 3.59 -3.72 -30.98
N PRO A 14 2.75 -4.74 -31.28
CA PRO A 14 2.66 -5.98 -30.51
C PRO A 14 3.92 -6.87 -30.51
N GLY A 15 5.03 -6.43 -31.13
CA GLY A 15 6.23 -7.23 -31.39
C GLY A 15 7.31 -7.27 -30.31
N ASP A 16 7.25 -6.47 -29.23
CA ASP A 16 8.34 -6.44 -28.24
C ASP A 16 8.18 -7.52 -27.14
N ALA A 17 9.01 -8.56 -27.23
CA ALA A 17 8.96 -9.79 -26.43
C ALA A 17 9.61 -9.67 -25.03
N ARG A 18 9.72 -8.46 -24.47
CA ARG A 18 10.22 -8.24 -23.09
C ARG A 18 9.20 -7.47 -22.24
N ARG A 19 7.99 -8.03 -22.09
CA ARG A 19 6.98 -7.49 -21.15
C ARG A 19 7.34 -7.78 -19.69
N PRO A 20 7.29 -6.79 -18.79
CA PRO A 20 7.22 -7.05 -17.35
C PRO A 20 5.80 -7.51 -16.98
N THR A 21 5.66 -8.76 -16.52
CA THR A 21 4.48 -9.35 -15.85
C THR A 21 3.13 -9.35 -16.60
N GLY A 22 2.92 -10.35 -17.46
CA GLY A 22 1.66 -10.54 -18.20
C GLY A 22 0.43 -10.98 -17.37
N PRO A 23 -0.74 -11.22 -18.02
CA PRO A 23 -2.03 -11.53 -17.38
C PRO A 23 -2.04 -12.76 -16.46
N LEU A 24 -1.07 -13.66 -16.61
CA LEU A 24 -0.86 -14.80 -15.71
C LEU A 24 -0.43 -14.37 -14.31
N HIS A 25 0.43 -13.36 -14.19
CA HIS A 25 0.89 -12.86 -12.91
C HIS A 25 -0.25 -12.19 -12.13
N ARG A 26 -1.06 -11.35 -12.80
CA ARG A 26 -2.25 -10.75 -12.19
C ARG A 26 -3.24 -11.80 -11.68
N ARG A 27 -3.47 -12.88 -12.43
CA ARG A 27 -4.31 -13.99 -11.97
C ARG A 27 -3.74 -14.68 -10.74
N GLN A 28 -2.43 -14.93 -10.70
CA GLN A 28 -1.75 -15.51 -9.54
C GLN A 28 -1.92 -14.64 -8.28
N ILE A 29 -1.73 -13.32 -8.39
CA ILE A 29 -1.90 -12.38 -7.28
C ILE A 29 -3.34 -12.39 -6.75
N ILE A 30 -4.34 -12.37 -7.65
CA ILE A 30 -5.75 -12.45 -7.26
C ILE A 30 -6.05 -13.79 -6.57
N LEU A 31 -5.59 -14.90 -7.13
CA LEU A 31 -5.79 -16.23 -6.53
C LEU A 31 -5.16 -16.33 -5.14
N LEU A 32 -3.95 -15.81 -4.98
CA LEU A 32 -3.25 -15.80 -3.70
C LEU A 32 -3.96 -14.90 -2.68
N ALA A 33 -4.46 -13.73 -3.10
CA ALA A 33 -5.30 -12.88 -2.26
C ALA A 33 -6.60 -13.58 -1.85
N THR A 34 -7.28 -14.28 -2.77
CA THR A 34 -8.47 -15.08 -2.45
C THR A 34 -8.16 -16.16 -1.43
N PHE A 35 -7.05 -16.87 -1.61
CA PHE A 35 -6.60 -17.91 -0.68
C PHE A 35 -6.28 -17.35 0.71
N THR A 36 -5.58 -16.20 0.77
CA THR A 36 -5.32 -15.48 2.03
C THR A 36 -6.61 -15.12 2.76
N VAL A 37 -7.60 -14.54 2.06
CA VAL A 37 -8.89 -14.17 2.66
C VAL A 37 -9.68 -15.39 3.11
N LEU A 38 -9.67 -16.48 2.34
CA LEU A 38 -10.34 -17.72 2.73
C LEU A 38 -9.76 -18.29 4.02
N ILE A 39 -8.43 -18.37 4.11
CA ILE A 39 -7.75 -18.85 5.32
C ILE A 39 -8.04 -17.92 6.50
N GLU A 40 -8.05 -16.61 6.30
CA GLU A 40 -8.42 -15.66 7.34
C GLU A 40 -9.83 -15.91 7.88
N VAL A 41 -10.82 -16.08 6.98
CA VAL A 41 -12.20 -16.40 7.36
C VAL A 41 -12.28 -17.70 8.14
N LEU A 42 -11.64 -18.77 7.65
CA LEU A 42 -11.62 -20.06 8.34
C LEU A 42 -10.96 -19.95 9.73
N GLY A 43 -9.92 -19.13 9.87
CA GLY A 43 -9.24 -18.85 11.14
C GLY A 43 -10.16 -18.17 12.14
N LEU A 44 -10.97 -17.20 11.71
CA LEU A 44 -11.96 -16.53 12.57
C LEU A 44 -13.04 -17.48 13.10
N PHE A 45 -13.36 -18.55 12.36
CA PHE A 45 -14.28 -19.60 12.81
C PHE A 45 -13.58 -20.74 13.56
N HIS A 46 -12.29 -20.61 13.87
CA HIS A 46 -11.47 -21.63 14.54
C HIS A 46 -11.45 -22.98 13.80
N LEU A 47 -11.64 -22.97 12.47
CA LEU A 47 -11.67 -24.18 11.64
C LEU A 47 -10.28 -24.65 11.20
N ILE A 48 -9.26 -23.82 11.43
CA ILE A 48 -7.87 -24.10 11.10
C ILE A 48 -6.96 -23.67 12.26
N PRO A 49 -5.77 -24.27 12.41
CA PRO A 49 -4.85 -23.94 13.49
C PRO A 49 -4.23 -22.55 13.30
N THR A 50 -3.65 -22.04 14.38
CA THR A 50 -2.76 -20.88 14.38
C THR A 50 -1.30 -21.29 14.13
N VAL A 51 -0.44 -20.33 13.81
CA VAL A 51 1.01 -20.48 13.70
C VAL A 51 1.67 -19.66 14.78
N ARG A 52 2.55 -20.29 15.56
CA ARG A 52 3.33 -19.59 16.57
C ARG A 52 4.47 -18.80 15.92
N VAL A 53 4.49 -17.50 16.15
CA VAL A 53 5.59 -16.60 15.77
C VAL A 53 6.06 -15.90 17.04
N GLY A 54 7.25 -16.25 17.53
CA GLY A 54 7.72 -15.80 18.85
C GLY A 54 6.75 -16.25 19.96
N LEU A 55 6.15 -15.30 20.67
CA LEU A 55 5.17 -15.59 21.74
C LEU A 55 3.71 -15.40 21.32
N LEU A 56 3.43 -15.02 20.08
CA LEU A 56 2.06 -14.84 19.60
C LEU A 56 1.65 -16.02 18.72
N ASP A 57 0.43 -16.49 18.93
CA ASP A 57 -0.23 -17.42 18.04
C ASP A 57 -0.99 -16.60 16.99
N LEU A 58 -0.46 -16.55 15.77
CA LEU A 58 -1.01 -15.76 14.66
C LEU A 58 -1.94 -16.63 13.79
N PRO A 59 -2.92 -16.04 13.10
CA PRO A 59 -3.71 -16.75 12.09
C PRO A 59 -2.82 -17.38 11.01
N LEU A 60 -3.17 -18.58 10.54
CA LEU A 60 -2.44 -19.28 9.47
C LEU A 60 -2.39 -18.48 8.15
N SER A 61 -3.28 -17.50 7.98
CA SER A 61 -3.32 -16.55 6.87
C SER A 61 -2.05 -15.71 6.75
N VAL A 62 -1.22 -15.64 7.80
CA VAL A 62 0.12 -15.03 7.75
C VAL A 62 0.98 -15.60 6.62
N ILE A 63 0.93 -16.91 6.40
CA ILE A 63 1.77 -17.56 5.37
C ILE A 63 1.39 -17.08 3.96
N PRO A 64 0.14 -17.24 3.49
CA PRO A 64 -0.24 -16.77 2.16
C PRO A 64 -0.26 -15.22 2.07
N ALA A 65 -0.43 -14.48 3.16
CA ALA A 65 -0.32 -13.03 3.18
C ALA A 65 1.11 -12.56 2.86
N PHE A 66 2.14 -13.18 3.46
CA PHE A 66 3.53 -12.87 3.13
C PHE A 66 3.92 -13.37 1.73
N ALA A 67 3.38 -14.51 1.28
CA ALA A 67 3.55 -14.95 -0.10
C ALA A 67 2.93 -13.95 -1.10
N LEU A 68 1.75 -13.42 -0.80
CA LEU A 68 1.10 -12.37 -1.57
C LEU A 68 1.98 -11.13 -1.63
N ALA A 69 2.51 -10.72 -0.47
CA ALA A 69 3.38 -9.56 -0.39
C ALA A 69 4.66 -9.74 -1.24
N ALA A 70 5.29 -10.92 -1.17
CA ALA A 70 6.43 -11.27 -2.00
C ALA A 70 6.09 -11.23 -3.50
N GLY A 71 4.92 -11.75 -3.88
CA GLY A 71 4.42 -11.68 -5.25
C GLY A 71 4.18 -10.25 -5.75
N CYS A 72 3.74 -9.34 -4.87
CA CYS A 72 3.59 -7.93 -5.20
C CYS A 72 4.93 -7.17 -5.27
N GLY A 73 5.95 -7.61 -4.53
CA GLY A 73 7.32 -7.06 -4.58
C GLY A 73 7.38 -5.55 -4.29
N SER A 74 8.13 -4.80 -5.12
CA SER A 74 8.33 -3.36 -4.98
C SER A 74 7.03 -2.55 -5.04
N ARG A 75 5.96 -3.09 -5.62
CA ARG A 75 4.65 -2.42 -5.71
C ARG A 75 4.07 -2.08 -4.33
N LEU A 76 4.46 -2.81 -3.28
CA LEU A 76 4.02 -2.53 -1.91
C LEU A 76 4.63 -1.27 -1.31
N LEU A 77 5.75 -0.77 -1.85
CA LEU A 77 6.27 0.55 -1.49
C LEU A 77 5.27 1.65 -1.86
N GLY A 78 4.39 1.36 -2.82
CA GLY A 78 3.47 2.28 -3.43
C GLY A 78 4.20 3.48 -4.03
N ARG A 79 3.49 4.59 -4.17
CA ARG A 79 4.02 5.81 -4.75
C ARG A 79 4.00 6.93 -3.73
N SER A 80 5.19 7.36 -3.36
CA SER A 80 5.35 8.54 -2.53
C SER A 80 4.91 9.80 -3.27
N SER A 81 4.20 10.67 -2.55
CA SER A 81 3.83 12.01 -2.98
C SER A 81 4.96 13.03 -2.84
N ASN A 82 5.96 12.74 -2.00
CA ASN A 82 7.14 13.57 -1.81
C ASN A 82 8.34 12.66 -1.50
N ARG A 83 9.18 12.41 -2.51
CA ARG A 83 10.30 11.46 -2.44
C ARG A 83 11.27 11.79 -1.32
N SER A 84 11.61 13.06 -1.12
CA SER A 84 12.51 13.49 -0.04
C SER A 84 11.94 13.18 1.34
N VAL A 85 10.63 13.40 1.53
CA VAL A 85 9.95 13.06 2.79
C VAL A 85 9.83 11.54 2.97
N ALA A 86 9.62 10.79 1.89
CA ALA A 86 9.60 9.33 1.94
C ALA A 86 10.98 8.74 2.29
N VAL A 87 12.07 9.33 1.80
CA VAL A 87 13.43 8.96 2.25
C VAL A 87 13.57 9.24 3.75
N GLY A 88 13.16 10.41 4.21
CA GLY A 88 13.14 10.74 5.64
C GLY A 88 12.29 9.78 6.48
N TYR A 89 11.14 9.35 5.96
CA TYR A 89 10.28 8.33 6.56
C TYR A 89 11.03 7.00 6.73
N TRP A 90 11.68 6.51 5.67
CA TRP A 90 12.38 5.24 5.72
C TRP A 90 13.63 5.29 6.60
N VAL A 91 14.37 6.42 6.62
CA VAL A 91 15.46 6.64 7.58
C VAL A 91 14.93 6.61 9.01
N LEU A 92 13.79 7.26 9.28
CA LEU A 92 13.14 7.22 10.59
C LEU A 92 12.77 5.78 10.98
N ILE A 93 12.13 5.01 10.09
CA ILE A 93 11.77 3.61 10.34
C ILE A 93 13.01 2.75 10.57
N ALA A 94 14.05 2.92 9.75
CA ALA A 94 15.32 2.20 9.87
C ALA A 94 16.08 2.54 11.16
N GLY A 95 15.82 3.68 11.79
CA GLY A 95 16.32 3.99 13.13
C GLY A 95 15.42 3.45 14.25
N VAL A 96 14.11 3.68 14.14
CA VAL A 96 13.13 3.38 15.21
C VAL A 96 12.94 1.87 15.41
N LEU A 97 12.79 1.09 14.33
CA LEU A 97 12.55 -0.35 14.48
C LEU A 97 13.74 -1.08 15.14
N PRO A 98 15.01 -0.83 14.75
CA PRO A 98 16.16 -1.38 15.47
C PRO A 98 16.31 -0.85 16.89
N ALA A 99 16.03 0.43 17.14
CA ALA A 99 16.05 0.96 18.51
C ALA A 99 15.02 0.25 19.40
N LEU A 100 13.80 0.01 18.88
CA LEU A 100 12.80 -0.79 19.58
C LEU A 100 13.28 -2.24 19.76
N PHE A 101 13.91 -2.85 18.76
CA PHE A 101 14.49 -4.19 18.90
C PHE A 101 15.48 -4.25 20.07
N LEU A 102 16.39 -3.28 20.19
CA LEU A 102 17.35 -3.21 21.31
C LEU A 102 16.65 -3.07 22.67
N VAL A 103 15.56 -2.29 22.75
CA VAL A 103 14.76 -2.17 23.98
C VAL A 103 14.12 -3.51 24.36
N TYR A 104 13.53 -4.21 23.39
CA TYR A 104 12.93 -5.53 23.62
C TYR A 104 13.98 -6.60 23.94
N LEU A 105 15.14 -6.56 23.27
CA LEU A 105 16.28 -7.44 23.54
C LEU A 105 16.81 -7.26 24.96
N ASN A 106 17.00 -6.02 25.41
CA ASN A 106 17.45 -5.70 26.77
C ASN A 106 16.46 -6.19 27.85
N LYS A 107 15.18 -6.31 27.49
CA LYS A 107 14.13 -6.87 28.37
C LYS A 107 14.01 -8.40 28.29
N GLY A 108 14.85 -9.07 27.49
CA GLY A 108 14.75 -10.51 27.23
C GLY A 108 13.49 -10.90 26.46
N ARG A 109 12.98 -10.00 25.62
CA ARG A 109 11.71 -10.12 24.87
C ARG A 109 11.87 -9.89 23.36
N ALA A 110 13.02 -10.28 22.80
CA ALA A 110 13.26 -10.16 21.35
C ALA A 110 12.24 -10.94 20.50
N ASP A 111 11.68 -12.02 21.07
CA ASP A 111 10.57 -12.79 20.52
C ASP A 111 9.32 -11.94 20.32
N LEU A 112 8.90 -11.15 21.32
CA LEU A 112 7.75 -10.23 21.19
C LEU A 112 7.97 -9.20 20.10
N TRP A 113 9.20 -8.68 19.95
CA TRP A 113 9.49 -7.75 18.87
C TRP A 113 9.19 -8.38 17.51
N LEU A 114 9.69 -9.60 17.28
CA LEU A 114 9.44 -10.32 16.03
C LEU A 114 7.95 -10.62 15.84
N SER A 115 7.28 -11.09 16.89
CA SER A 115 5.84 -11.40 16.86
C SER A 115 5.00 -10.20 16.41
N TYR A 116 5.22 -9.02 17.01
CA TYR A 116 4.43 -7.83 16.67
C TYR A 116 4.79 -7.25 15.31
N VAL A 117 6.06 -7.33 14.88
CA VAL A 117 6.43 -6.93 13.51
C VAL A 117 5.72 -7.80 12.49
N VAL A 118 5.80 -9.13 12.64
CA VAL A 118 5.16 -10.07 11.71
C VAL A 118 3.64 -9.92 11.73
N ALA A 119 3.02 -9.80 12.91
CA ALA A 119 1.59 -9.58 13.05
C ALA A 119 1.14 -8.31 12.33
N SER A 120 1.82 -7.19 12.56
CA SER A 120 1.50 -5.91 11.92
C SER A 120 1.57 -5.96 10.40
N PHE A 121 2.64 -6.54 9.84
CA PHE A 121 2.74 -6.70 8.38
C PHE A 121 1.67 -7.66 7.84
N SER A 122 1.41 -8.77 8.52
CA SER A 122 0.35 -9.71 8.17
C SER A 122 -1.01 -9.02 8.09
N GLU A 123 -1.37 -8.25 9.11
CA GLU A 123 -2.62 -7.50 9.15
C GLU A 123 -2.71 -6.47 8.01
N GLU A 124 -1.63 -5.76 7.69
CA GLU A 124 -1.64 -4.86 6.54
C GLU A 124 -1.78 -5.60 5.20
N PHE A 125 -1.11 -6.73 5.02
CA PHE A 125 -1.24 -7.55 3.81
C PHE A 125 -2.65 -8.16 3.66
N ILE A 126 -3.33 -8.47 4.76
CA ILE A 126 -4.69 -9.01 4.73
C ILE A 126 -5.71 -7.88 4.53
N TYR A 127 -5.72 -6.90 5.43
CA TYR A 127 -6.80 -5.91 5.50
C TYR A 127 -6.59 -4.70 4.59
N ARG A 128 -5.37 -4.42 4.12
CA ARG A 128 -5.10 -3.27 3.24
C ARG A 128 -4.73 -3.68 1.82
N LEU A 129 -4.44 -4.97 1.61
CA LEU A 129 -4.13 -5.52 0.28
C LEU A 129 -5.12 -6.61 -0.15
N ALA A 130 -5.16 -7.77 0.53
CA ALA A 130 -5.93 -8.92 0.05
C ALA A 130 -7.45 -8.67 0.04
N ILE A 131 -8.04 -8.26 1.17
CA ILE A 131 -9.49 -8.04 1.29
C ILE A 131 -9.97 -6.93 0.34
N PRO A 132 -9.37 -5.71 0.32
CA PRO A 132 -9.80 -4.68 -0.61
C PRO A 132 -9.68 -5.10 -2.08
N MET A 133 -8.64 -5.87 -2.43
CA MET A 133 -8.45 -6.37 -3.80
C MET A 133 -9.57 -7.32 -4.21
N ILE A 134 -9.89 -8.33 -3.39
CA ILE A 134 -10.93 -9.31 -3.71
C ILE A 134 -12.31 -8.66 -3.74
N LEU A 135 -12.61 -7.77 -2.80
CA LEU A 135 -13.87 -7.05 -2.79
C LEU A 135 -14.01 -6.13 -4.00
N ALA A 136 -12.96 -5.41 -4.40
CA ALA A 136 -13.01 -4.59 -5.60
C ALA A 136 -13.27 -5.45 -6.86
N VAL A 137 -12.63 -6.62 -6.97
CA VAL A 137 -12.89 -7.57 -8.07
C VAL A 137 -14.33 -8.07 -8.06
N ALA A 138 -14.84 -8.48 -6.89
CA ALA A 138 -16.21 -8.96 -6.73
C ALA A 138 -17.25 -7.87 -7.07
N PHE A 139 -17.06 -6.65 -6.56
CA PHE A 139 -17.92 -5.50 -6.85
C PHE A 139 -17.92 -5.16 -8.35
N ARG A 140 -16.75 -5.21 -8.99
CA ARG A 140 -16.64 -5.01 -10.45
C ARG A 140 -17.38 -6.11 -11.23
N ALA A 141 -17.34 -7.35 -10.78
CA ALA A 141 -18.03 -8.47 -11.44
C ALA A 141 -19.56 -8.32 -11.41
N VAL A 142 -20.11 -7.64 -10.39
CA VAL A 142 -21.55 -7.34 -10.29
C VAL A 142 -21.94 -5.95 -10.82
N GLY A 143 -21.05 -5.29 -11.55
CA GLY A 143 -21.33 -4.02 -12.24
C GLY A 143 -21.13 -2.74 -11.43
N VAL A 144 -20.56 -2.80 -10.23
CA VAL A 144 -20.20 -1.58 -9.47
C VAL A 144 -19.10 -0.84 -10.22
N ARG A 145 -19.26 0.47 -10.43
CA ARG A 145 -18.25 1.31 -11.09
C ARG A 145 -16.92 1.29 -10.33
N GLN A 146 -15.81 1.35 -11.06
CA GLN A 146 -14.45 1.36 -10.48
C GLN A 146 -14.27 2.43 -9.41
N THR A 147 -14.88 3.61 -9.64
CA THR A 147 -14.88 4.76 -8.75
C THR A 147 -15.38 4.43 -7.34
N TRP A 148 -16.24 3.40 -7.21
CA TRP A 148 -16.86 2.99 -5.95
C TRP A 148 -16.36 1.63 -5.45
N ALA A 149 -16.03 0.71 -6.36
CA ALA A 149 -15.61 -0.65 -6.01
C ALA A 149 -14.36 -0.66 -5.09
N ARG A 150 -13.35 0.16 -5.42
CA ARG A 150 -12.12 0.23 -4.61
C ARG A 150 -12.34 0.88 -3.24
N PRO A 151 -12.92 2.10 -3.13
CA PRO A 151 -13.23 2.68 -1.82
C PRO A 151 -14.12 1.80 -0.94
N ALA A 152 -15.14 1.16 -1.51
CA ALA A 152 -16.02 0.25 -0.77
C ALA A 152 -15.26 -0.95 -0.20
N GLY A 153 -14.35 -1.54 -0.99
CA GLY A 153 -13.48 -2.63 -0.53
C GLY A 153 -12.61 -2.22 0.66
N PHE A 154 -12.00 -1.03 0.61
CA PHE A 154 -11.24 -0.48 1.73
C PHE A 154 -12.10 -0.17 2.95
N ALA A 155 -13.29 0.39 2.76
CA ALA A 155 -14.22 0.69 3.86
C ALA A 155 -14.65 -0.60 4.60
N PHE A 156 -14.97 -1.65 3.85
CA PHE A 156 -15.33 -2.95 4.43
C PHE A 156 -14.15 -3.58 5.18
N ALA A 157 -12.96 -3.55 4.58
CA ALA A 157 -11.77 -4.11 5.22
C ALA A 157 -11.38 -3.34 6.49
N ALA A 158 -11.52 -2.01 6.49
CA ALA A 158 -11.32 -1.18 7.68
C ALA A 158 -12.32 -1.51 8.79
N LEU A 159 -13.60 -1.69 8.45
CA LEU A 159 -14.63 -2.11 9.41
C LEU A 159 -14.30 -3.49 10.00
N TRP A 160 -13.94 -4.46 9.16
CA TRP A 160 -13.53 -5.79 9.62
C TRP A 160 -12.32 -5.70 10.55
N PHE A 161 -11.28 -4.98 10.16
CA PHE A 161 -10.10 -4.77 10.99
C PHE A 161 -10.46 -4.27 12.39
N VAL A 162 -11.33 -3.26 12.52
CA VAL A 162 -11.77 -2.75 13.83
C VAL A 162 -12.49 -3.83 14.65
N LEU A 163 -13.26 -4.71 13.99
CA LEU A 163 -14.08 -5.74 14.63
C LEU A 163 -13.34 -7.03 14.96
N LEU A 164 -12.03 -7.12 14.70
CA LEU A 164 -11.26 -8.32 15.01
C LEU A 164 -11.37 -8.70 16.49
N PRO A 165 -11.47 -10.01 16.83
CA PRO A 165 -11.60 -10.46 18.21
C PRO A 165 -10.54 -9.85 19.14
N GLY A 166 -9.26 -9.88 18.74
CA GLY A 166 -8.17 -9.30 19.51
C GLY A 166 -8.26 -7.78 19.71
N HIS A 167 -8.87 -7.04 18.78
CA HIS A 167 -9.13 -5.61 18.96
C HIS A 167 -10.32 -5.36 19.87
N ARG A 168 -11.37 -6.17 19.76
CA ARG A 168 -12.54 -6.09 20.64
C ARG A 168 -12.17 -6.37 22.10
N GLU A 169 -11.26 -7.31 22.35
CA GLU A 169 -10.71 -7.58 23.68
C GLU A 169 -9.94 -6.39 24.28
N GLN A 170 -9.38 -5.53 23.43
CA GLN A 170 -8.68 -4.30 23.85
C GLN A 170 -9.65 -3.11 24.03
N MET A 171 -10.90 -3.22 23.56
CA MET A 171 -11.92 -2.18 23.67
C MET A 171 -12.75 -2.34 24.95
N ILE A 172 -12.18 -1.91 26.08
CA ILE A 172 -12.86 -1.95 27.38
C ILE A 172 -14.09 -1.01 27.40
N HIS A 173 -14.04 0.11 26.66
CA HIS A 173 -15.13 1.06 26.50
C HIS A 173 -15.39 1.36 25.02
N VAL A 174 -16.59 1.88 24.68
CA VAL A 174 -16.91 2.29 23.31
C VAL A 174 -15.93 3.37 22.80
N SER A 175 -15.51 4.28 23.67
CA SER A 175 -14.49 5.29 23.32
C SER A 175 -13.13 4.68 23.00
N SER A 176 -12.82 3.49 23.51
CA SER A 176 -11.61 2.72 23.17
C SER A 176 -11.61 2.23 21.72
N ALA A 177 -12.74 2.28 21.01
CA ALA A 177 -12.79 1.99 19.57
C ALA A 177 -12.25 3.14 18.71
N ILE A 178 -12.24 4.38 19.22
CA ILE A 178 -11.85 5.57 18.45
C ILE A 178 -10.43 5.46 17.87
N PRO A 179 -9.39 5.03 18.62
CA PRO A 179 -8.06 4.84 18.06
C PRO A 179 -8.01 3.80 16.93
N PHE A 180 -8.78 2.71 17.04
CA PHE A 180 -8.85 1.68 16.00
C PHE A 180 -9.53 2.20 14.74
N ILE A 181 -10.64 2.93 14.89
CA ILE A 181 -11.36 3.56 13.77
C ILE A 181 -10.46 4.59 13.08
N ALA A 182 -9.81 5.46 13.85
CA ALA A 182 -8.91 6.48 13.32
C ALA A 182 -7.73 5.85 12.57
N TYR A 183 -7.11 4.81 13.15
CA TYR A 183 -6.02 4.08 12.51
C TYR A 183 -6.49 3.36 11.23
N ALA A 184 -7.61 2.64 11.28
CA ALA A 184 -8.15 1.91 10.13
C ALA A 184 -8.50 2.86 8.97
N ALA A 185 -9.12 4.00 9.28
CA ALA A 185 -9.44 5.03 8.29
C ALA A 185 -8.16 5.64 7.68
N LEU A 186 -7.17 5.97 8.52
CA LEU A 186 -5.89 6.49 8.04
C LEU A 186 -5.16 5.49 7.14
N ALA A 187 -5.05 4.23 7.56
CA ALA A 187 -4.40 3.17 6.81
C ALA A 187 -5.10 2.94 5.47
N ALA A 188 -6.43 2.81 5.49
CA ALA A 188 -7.23 2.68 4.28
C ALA A 188 -7.02 3.88 3.34
N PHE A 189 -7.01 5.11 3.87
CA PHE A 189 -6.80 6.31 3.07
C PHE A 189 -5.42 6.34 2.42
N ILE A 190 -4.34 6.11 3.20
CA ILE A 190 -2.97 6.13 2.69
C ILE A 190 -2.79 5.05 1.62
N VAL A 191 -3.21 3.82 1.88
CA VAL A 191 -3.05 2.71 0.93
C VAL A 191 -3.94 2.91 -0.29
N TYR A 192 -5.16 3.40 -0.14
CA TYR A 192 -6.02 3.74 -1.28
C TYR A 192 -5.38 4.80 -2.18
N ARG A 193 -4.79 5.84 -1.60
CA ARG A 193 -4.21 6.99 -2.33
C ARG A 193 -2.87 6.68 -2.98
N SER A 194 -2.04 5.89 -2.32
CA SER A 194 -0.63 5.70 -2.71
C SER A 194 -0.28 4.27 -3.12
N GLY A 195 -1.09 3.28 -2.76
CA GLY A 195 -0.75 1.86 -2.89
C GLY A 195 0.28 1.37 -1.87
N SER A 196 0.67 2.20 -0.90
CA SER A 196 1.85 1.97 -0.07
C SER A 196 1.54 1.14 1.18
N VAL A 197 1.43 -0.17 1.01
CA VAL A 197 1.17 -1.13 2.09
C VAL A 197 2.39 -1.30 2.99
N LEU A 198 3.61 -1.30 2.42
CA LEU A 198 4.85 -1.54 3.18
C LEU A 198 5.17 -0.41 4.17
N PRO A 199 5.10 0.89 3.80
CA PRO A 199 5.19 1.97 4.77
C PRO A 199 4.10 1.87 5.85
N MET A 200 2.88 1.53 5.47
CA MET A 200 1.80 1.38 6.44
C MET A 200 2.09 0.27 7.46
N GLY A 201 2.60 -0.88 7.00
CA GLY A 201 3.01 -2.01 7.86
C GLY A 201 4.15 -1.66 8.81
N ALA A 202 5.13 -0.88 8.36
CA ALA A 202 6.19 -0.39 9.23
C ALA A 202 5.67 0.56 10.32
N ALA A 203 4.80 1.51 9.97
CA ALA A 203 4.15 2.37 10.95
C ALA A 203 3.26 1.58 11.92
N HIS A 204 2.56 0.56 11.43
CA HIS A 204 1.77 -0.37 12.25
C HIS A 204 2.67 -1.08 13.28
N ALA A 205 3.77 -1.67 12.83
CA ALA A 205 4.70 -2.38 13.70
C ALA A 205 5.22 -1.46 14.81
N VAL A 206 5.63 -0.24 14.48
CA VAL A 206 6.05 0.75 15.49
C VAL A 206 4.91 1.06 16.48
N SER A 207 3.68 1.23 15.98
CA SER A 207 2.51 1.47 16.84
C SER A 207 2.24 0.35 17.83
N ASN A 208 2.27 -0.90 17.37
CA ASN A 208 2.04 -2.06 18.24
C ASN A 208 3.15 -2.22 19.27
N LEU A 209 4.41 -2.12 18.84
CA LEU A 209 5.57 -2.22 19.73
C LEU A 209 5.57 -1.15 20.82
N LEU A 210 5.24 0.11 20.48
CA LEU A 210 5.15 1.20 21.46
C LEU A 210 3.95 1.03 22.41
N THR A 211 2.83 0.50 21.92
CA THR A 211 1.63 0.24 22.74
C THR A 211 1.89 -0.85 23.78
N VAL A 212 2.56 -1.92 23.37
CA VAL A 212 2.94 -3.01 24.29
C VAL A 212 3.95 -2.54 25.33
N LEU A 213 4.93 -1.71 24.94
CA LEU A 213 5.86 -1.10 25.91
C LEU A 213 5.14 -0.19 26.91
N PHE A 214 4.12 0.55 26.46
CA PHE A 214 3.30 1.40 27.34
C PHE A 214 2.52 0.55 28.35
N TRP A 215 1.86 -0.52 27.91
CA TRP A 215 1.15 -1.44 28.81
C TRP A 215 2.08 -2.15 29.79
N ALA A 216 3.31 -2.45 29.37
CA ALA A 216 4.35 -3.01 30.23
C ALA A 216 4.98 -1.98 31.19
N GLY A 217 4.51 -0.73 31.21
CA GLY A 217 5.06 0.35 32.05
C GLY A 217 6.48 0.79 31.65
N ALA A 218 6.94 0.44 30.45
CA ALA A 218 8.28 0.74 29.95
C ALA A 218 8.38 2.08 29.22
N THR A 219 7.24 2.66 28.81
CA THR A 219 7.15 4.00 28.21
C THR A 219 6.00 4.77 28.83
N THR A 220 6.09 6.11 28.83
CA THR A 220 4.98 6.97 29.26
C THR A 220 4.00 7.20 28.10
N SER A 221 2.76 7.60 28.43
CA SER A 221 1.76 7.99 27.43
C SER A 221 2.26 9.10 26.51
N ASN A 222 3.00 10.09 27.05
CA ASN A 222 3.57 11.19 26.28
C ASN A 222 4.63 10.70 25.30
N GLN A 223 5.54 9.82 25.73
CA GLN A 223 6.58 9.26 24.86
C GLN A 223 5.97 8.46 23.71
N ARG A 224 5.01 7.58 24.00
CA ARG A 224 4.28 6.82 22.99
C ARG A 224 3.57 7.75 22.01
N THR A 225 2.88 8.77 22.51
CA THR A 225 2.11 9.71 21.68
C THR A 225 3.01 10.54 20.77
N VAL A 226 4.14 11.04 21.28
CA VAL A 226 5.10 11.80 20.48
C VAL A 226 5.72 10.92 19.40
N ALA A 227 6.18 9.72 19.75
CA ALA A 227 6.79 8.79 18.79
C ALA A 227 5.80 8.40 17.67
N LEU A 228 4.55 8.08 18.03
CA LEU A 228 3.50 7.78 17.06
C LEU A 228 3.15 8.97 16.19
N THR A 229 3.02 10.16 16.78
CA THR A 229 2.74 11.39 16.03
C THR A 229 3.83 11.63 14.98
N VAL A 230 5.11 11.54 15.34
CA VAL A 230 6.21 11.74 14.40
C VAL A 230 6.15 10.74 13.25
N VAL A 231 6.01 9.44 13.54
CA VAL A 231 5.96 8.39 12.52
C VAL A 231 4.76 8.57 11.58
N LEU A 232 3.57 8.82 12.13
CA LEU A 232 2.35 8.95 11.34
C LEU A 232 2.29 10.26 10.56
N VAL A 233 2.78 11.38 11.11
CA VAL A 233 2.85 12.66 10.37
C VAL A 233 3.80 12.54 9.19
N VAL A 234 5.00 11.98 9.38
CA VAL A 234 5.97 11.80 8.29
C VAL A 234 5.42 10.82 7.24
N LEU A 235 4.73 9.74 7.66
CA LEU A 235 4.02 8.84 6.75
C LEU A 235 2.97 9.58 5.90
N VAL A 236 2.12 10.38 6.53
CA VAL A 236 1.08 11.16 5.85
C VAL A 236 1.70 12.15 4.87
N LEU A 237 2.73 12.88 5.29
CA LEU A 237 3.42 13.83 4.41
C LEU A 237 4.10 13.13 3.22
N ALA A 238 4.61 11.92 3.42
CA ALA A 238 5.20 11.13 2.35
C ALA A 238 4.15 10.54 1.38
N TYR A 239 3.00 10.05 1.87
CA TYR A 239 2.13 9.14 1.11
C TYR A 239 0.65 9.56 0.97
N SER A 240 0.24 10.75 1.42
CA SER A 240 -1.18 11.15 1.38
C SER A 240 -1.68 11.75 0.06
N ARG A 241 -0.81 12.26 -0.82
CA ARG A 241 -1.31 12.93 -2.04
C ARG A 241 -1.75 11.91 -3.10
N PRO A 242 -2.90 12.13 -3.74
CA PRO A 242 -3.37 11.27 -4.81
C PRO A 242 -2.43 11.31 -6.02
N ARG A 243 -2.13 10.14 -6.60
CA ARG A 243 -1.72 10.07 -8.01
C ARG A 243 -2.90 9.63 -8.86
N ARG A 244 -3.39 10.57 -9.67
CA ARG A 244 -4.50 10.34 -10.58
C ARG A 244 -4.13 9.41 -11.73
N LEU A 245 -2.87 9.43 -12.15
CA LEU A 245 -2.35 8.54 -13.19
C LEU A 245 -1.45 7.45 -12.61
N THR A 246 -1.51 6.26 -13.20
CA THR A 246 -0.63 5.11 -12.95
C THR A 246 -0.12 4.54 -14.27
N VAL A 247 1.04 3.90 -14.26
CA VAL A 247 1.45 3.00 -15.36
C VAL A 247 0.88 1.60 -15.10
N THR A 248 0.39 0.93 -16.12
CA THR A 248 -0.05 -0.47 -16.11
C THR A 248 1.14 -1.42 -16.30
N ASP A 249 0.91 -2.72 -16.17
CA ASP A 249 1.95 -3.73 -16.41
C ASP A 249 2.43 -3.71 -17.89
N ASP A 250 1.59 -3.25 -18.80
CA ASP A 250 1.89 -3.12 -20.23
C ASP A 250 2.57 -1.78 -20.58
N GLY A 251 2.92 -0.96 -19.57
CA GLY A 251 3.57 0.34 -19.76
C GLY A 251 2.62 1.48 -20.16
N GLU A 252 1.31 1.22 -20.22
CA GLU A 252 0.30 2.20 -20.58
C GLU A 252 -0.09 3.06 -19.39
N LEU A 253 -0.49 4.30 -19.64
CA LEU A 253 -0.99 5.19 -18.59
C LEU A 253 -2.48 4.93 -18.37
N LEU A 254 -2.90 4.86 -17.11
CA LEU A 254 -4.26 4.60 -16.68
C LEU A 254 -4.68 5.64 -15.63
N ASP A 255 -5.90 6.18 -15.74
CA ASP A 255 -6.49 6.99 -14.68
C ASP A 255 -7.01 6.08 -13.55
N THR A 256 -6.48 6.28 -12.34
CA THR A 256 -6.77 5.43 -11.18
C THR A 256 -8.19 5.59 -10.65
N GLY A 257 -8.86 6.71 -10.97
CA GLY A 257 -10.23 7.00 -10.56
C GLY A 257 -11.27 6.25 -11.40
N THR A 258 -11.12 6.29 -12.72
CA THR A 258 -12.05 5.70 -13.69
C THR A 258 -11.64 4.28 -14.09
N GLY A 259 -10.34 3.99 -14.08
CA GLY A 259 -9.77 2.77 -14.63
C GLY A 259 -9.78 2.73 -16.15
N LEU A 260 -9.74 3.91 -16.80
CA LEU A 260 -9.63 4.07 -18.24
C LEU A 260 -8.20 4.42 -18.64
N ASP A 261 -7.80 3.98 -19.84
CA ASP A 261 -6.48 4.26 -20.39
C ASP A 261 -6.38 5.73 -20.80
N VAL A 262 -5.20 6.30 -20.64
CA VAL A 262 -4.85 7.64 -21.08
C VAL A 262 -4.35 7.55 -22.51
N VAL A 263 -5.08 8.18 -23.44
CA VAL A 263 -4.77 8.15 -24.87
C VAL A 263 -3.96 9.37 -25.33
N ALA A 264 -4.02 10.48 -24.59
CA ALA A 264 -3.24 11.68 -24.89
C ALA A 264 -2.93 12.49 -23.62
N LEU A 265 -1.77 13.14 -23.61
CA LEU A 265 -1.36 14.11 -22.59
C LEU A 265 -1.10 15.47 -23.24
N ASP A 266 -1.72 16.51 -22.68
CA ASP A 266 -1.45 17.92 -23.03
C ASP A 266 -0.57 18.55 -21.95
N LEU A 267 0.68 18.87 -22.31
CA LEU A 267 1.73 19.39 -21.43
C LEU A 267 2.06 20.87 -21.73
N ARG A 268 1.09 21.66 -22.18
CA ARG A 268 1.30 23.09 -22.47
C ARG A 268 1.81 23.85 -21.25
N ASP A 269 2.94 24.54 -21.43
CA ASP A 269 3.53 25.44 -20.45
C ASP A 269 2.48 26.44 -19.89
N GLY A 270 2.39 26.53 -18.56
CA GLY A 270 1.52 27.48 -17.86
C GLY A 270 0.07 27.03 -17.66
N ASN A 271 -0.36 25.90 -18.23
CA ASN A 271 -1.65 25.28 -17.94
C ASN A 271 -1.48 24.01 -17.09
N PRO A 272 -2.47 23.65 -16.27
CA PRO A 272 -2.42 22.37 -15.58
C PRO A 272 -2.48 21.23 -16.61
N VAL A 273 -1.66 20.20 -16.41
CA VAL A 273 -1.58 19.05 -17.32
C VAL A 273 -2.96 18.45 -17.49
N SER A 274 -3.36 18.17 -18.73
CA SER A 274 -4.61 17.45 -18.99
C SER A 274 -4.33 16.11 -19.66
N ALA A 275 -5.14 15.12 -19.32
CA ALA A 275 -5.09 13.79 -19.91
C ALA A 275 -6.44 13.49 -20.56
N THR A 276 -6.41 12.97 -21.79
CA THR A 276 -7.61 12.46 -22.46
C THR A 276 -7.70 10.96 -22.22
N LEU A 277 -8.84 10.49 -21.75
CA LEU A 277 -9.10 9.08 -21.48
C LEU A 277 -9.67 8.37 -22.71
N SER A 278 -9.66 7.04 -22.71
CA SER A 278 -10.15 6.19 -23.81
C SER A 278 -11.62 6.40 -24.18
N ASP A 279 -12.42 7.00 -23.29
CA ASP A 279 -13.83 7.37 -23.54
C ASP A 279 -14.01 8.82 -24.03
N GLY A 280 -12.90 9.53 -24.28
CA GLY A 280 -12.88 10.94 -24.67
C GLY A 280 -12.98 11.93 -23.51
N THR A 281 -13.11 11.47 -22.26
CA THR A 281 -13.13 12.34 -21.09
C THR A 281 -11.79 13.04 -20.92
N VAL A 282 -11.80 14.36 -20.75
CA VAL A 282 -10.59 15.15 -20.43
C VAL A 282 -10.53 15.39 -18.93
N ILE A 283 -9.38 15.06 -18.35
CA ILE A 283 -9.13 15.18 -16.92
C ILE A 283 -7.95 16.10 -16.65
N VAL A 284 -8.05 16.92 -15.61
CA VAL A 284 -6.90 17.69 -15.11
C VAL A 284 -6.08 16.83 -14.15
N VAL A 285 -4.76 16.83 -14.36
CA VAL A 285 -3.77 16.08 -13.60
C VAL A 285 -2.89 17.08 -12.87
N GLU A 286 -2.95 17.08 -11.53
CA GLU A 286 -2.10 17.94 -10.73
C GLU A 286 -0.65 17.43 -10.73
N GLY A 287 0.29 18.31 -11.12
CA GLY A 287 1.73 18.06 -11.05
C GLY A 287 2.34 17.49 -12.33
N ALA A 288 2.75 18.38 -13.24
CA ALA A 288 3.47 18.01 -14.48
C ALA A 288 4.74 17.17 -14.22
N ALA A 289 5.48 17.53 -13.16
CA ALA A 289 6.66 16.79 -12.73
C ALA A 289 6.36 15.33 -12.34
N GLY A 290 5.20 15.05 -11.73
CA GLY A 290 4.83 13.71 -11.31
C GLY A 290 4.42 12.79 -12.47
N VAL A 291 3.94 13.35 -13.58
CA VAL A 291 3.64 12.62 -14.83
C VAL A 291 4.94 12.29 -15.57
N LEU A 292 5.86 13.25 -15.65
CA LEU A 292 7.18 13.04 -16.26
C LEU A 292 8.04 12.04 -15.46
N ASP A 293 8.01 12.12 -14.13
CA ASP A 293 8.67 11.16 -13.21
C ASP A 293 8.09 9.74 -13.37
N LEU A 294 6.77 9.62 -13.61
CA LEU A 294 6.12 8.35 -13.93
C LEU A 294 6.64 7.73 -15.23
N MET A 295 6.89 8.55 -16.24
CA MET A 295 7.37 8.11 -17.55
C MET A 295 8.88 7.81 -17.53
N SER A 296 9.67 8.43 -16.65
CA SER A 296 11.09 8.13 -16.46
C SER A 296 11.33 6.88 -15.63
N ASP A 297 10.63 6.69 -14.51
CA ASP A 297 10.78 5.50 -13.65
C ASP A 297 10.51 4.20 -14.42
N HIS A 298 9.54 4.19 -15.35
CA HIS A 298 9.26 3.01 -16.17
C HIS A 298 10.35 2.72 -17.22
N ARG A 299 11.07 3.74 -17.69
CA ARG A 299 12.20 3.56 -18.61
C ARG A 299 13.45 3.00 -17.91
N ASP A 300 13.65 3.33 -16.65
CA ASP A 300 14.81 2.86 -15.87
C ASP A 300 14.60 1.43 -15.31
N GLU A 301 13.36 0.98 -15.12
CA GLU A 301 13.04 -0.41 -14.74
C GLU A 301 13.13 -1.40 -15.91
N THR A 302 13.14 -0.93 -17.16
CA THR A 302 13.55 -1.73 -18.32
C THR A 302 15.08 -1.69 -18.43
N PRO A 303 15.81 -2.83 -18.35
CA PRO A 303 17.26 -2.82 -18.53
C PRO A 303 17.57 -2.30 -19.94
N GLY A 304 18.08 -1.08 -20.01
CA GLY A 304 18.42 -0.43 -21.27
C GLY A 304 19.40 -1.26 -22.07
N SER A 305 19.00 -1.62 -23.28
CA SER A 305 19.91 -1.77 -24.39
C SER A 305 20.65 -0.45 -24.56
N SER A 306 21.84 -0.33 -23.98
CA SER A 306 22.79 0.69 -24.38
C SER A 306 23.16 0.43 -25.84
N SER A 307 22.53 1.17 -26.75
CA SER A 307 23.00 1.30 -28.12
C SER A 307 24.36 2.01 -28.05
N GLY A 308 25.43 1.21 -28.11
CA GLY A 308 26.76 1.70 -28.43
C GLY A 308 26.72 2.31 -29.83
N SER A 309 26.66 3.64 -29.91
CA SER A 309 27.04 4.38 -31.11
C SER A 309 28.55 4.59 -31.09
N ALA A 310 29.17 4.24 -32.21
CA ALA A 310 30.58 4.27 -32.48
C ALA A 310 31.25 5.63 -32.26
N ALA A 311 32.51 5.57 -31.83
CA ALA A 311 33.64 6.20 -32.49
C ALA A 311 34.79 5.18 -32.53
#